data_AF-A0A8C6FQB2-F1
#
_entry.id   AF-A0A8C6FQB2-F1
#
_cell.length_a   1.000
_cell.length_b   1.000
_cell.length_c   1.000
_cell.angle_alpha   90.00
_cell.angle_beta   90.00
_cell.angle_gamma   90.00
#
_symmetry.space_group_name_H-M   'P 1'
#
loop_
_entity.id
_entity.type
_entity.pdbx_description
1 polymer ?
#
loop_
_entity_poly.entity_id
_entity_poly.type
_entity_poly.pdbx_seq_one_letter_code
_entity_poly.pdbx_strand_id
1 'polypeptide(L)'
;MQCRLLRGLAGVLLTLLCMGLLSLRYRSSPSPQRVPDTPELSPPSPRPSELQLHDVFIAVKTTQAFHHSRLELLLNTWVSRTREQTFIFTDSPDESLQERLGSHLVVTNCSAEHSHPALSCKMAAEFDAFLTSGLRWFCHVDDDNYLNPRALLKLLKTFPQTRDIYVGRPSLNRPIHASEPQPHNRTRLVQFWFATGGAGFCINRKLALKMAPWASGSHFMDTSALIRLPDDCTVGYIVECKLGGHLQSCPLFHSHLETLQLLEAAQLPEQVSLPPLSPLPGYSLVPAAGGLMNPEPLVKDWAEALWLSLASQAALRARGRSSVCVLGWGSQSLAGPLRNEQAQDQDWMMTGAECISSPWEACCTVQDWGHK
;
A
#
# COMPACT_ATOMS: atom_id res chain seq x y z
N MET A 1 0.39 83.89 -17.91
CA MET A 1 -0.87 83.60 -17.19
C MET A 1 -1.66 82.40 -17.75
N GLN A 2 -1.36 81.86 -18.93
CA GLN A 2 -2.12 80.75 -19.55
C GLN A 2 -1.90 79.35 -18.92
N CYS A 3 -0.75 79.10 -18.28
CA CYS A 3 -0.42 77.75 -17.76
C CYS A 3 -1.15 77.39 -16.45
N ARG A 4 -1.69 78.37 -15.70
CA ARG A 4 -2.46 78.13 -14.47
C ARG A 4 -3.92 77.76 -14.75
N LEU A 5 -4.49 78.28 -15.84
CA LEU A 5 -5.85 77.98 -16.30
C LEU A 5 -5.98 76.53 -16.81
N LEU A 6 -4.98 76.03 -17.52
CA LEU A 6 -4.94 74.64 -18.01
C LEU A 6 -4.84 73.61 -16.86
N ARG A 7 -4.07 73.91 -15.81
CA ARG A 7 -4.00 73.05 -14.61
C ARG A 7 -5.30 73.06 -13.80
N GLY A 8 -5.98 74.20 -13.73
CA GLY A 8 -7.30 74.31 -13.10
C GLY A 8 -8.36 73.50 -13.85
N LEU A 9 -8.39 73.60 -15.18
CA LEU A 9 -9.34 72.84 -16.02
C LEU A 9 -9.10 71.32 -15.94
N ALA A 10 -7.85 70.87 -15.91
CA ALA A 10 -7.52 69.46 -15.75
C ALA A 10 -7.95 68.90 -14.38
N GLY A 11 -7.81 69.70 -13.31
CA GLY A 11 -8.29 69.33 -11.98
C GLY A 11 -9.82 69.21 -11.91
N VAL A 12 -10.54 70.16 -12.51
CA VAL A 12 -12.02 70.12 -12.57
C VAL A 12 -12.50 68.92 -13.37
N LEU A 13 -11.88 68.61 -14.51
CA LEU A 13 -12.25 67.45 -15.32
C LEU A 13 -12.07 66.13 -14.55
N LEU A 14 -10.98 65.99 -13.79
CA LEU A 14 -10.71 64.80 -12.98
C LEU A 14 -11.75 64.64 -11.86
N THR A 15 -12.14 65.74 -11.19
CA THR A 15 -13.16 65.69 -10.13
C THR A 15 -14.54 65.30 -10.66
N LEU A 16 -14.93 65.80 -11.84
CA LEU A 16 -16.19 65.43 -12.48
C LEU A 16 -16.19 63.96 -12.93
N LEU A 17 -15.06 63.45 -13.40
CA LEU A 17 -14.89 62.04 -13.76
C LEU A 17 -14.99 61.13 -12.52
N CYS A 18 -14.34 61.49 -11.41
CA CYS A 18 -14.44 60.74 -10.15
C CYS A 18 -15.88 60.74 -9.60
N MET A 19 -16.58 61.88 -9.63
CA MET A 19 -17.98 61.95 -9.20
C MET A 19 -18.92 61.18 -10.13
N GLY A 20 -18.66 61.18 -11.45
CA GLY A 20 -19.39 60.36 -12.41
C GLY A 20 -19.21 58.86 -12.17
N LEU A 21 -17.98 58.41 -11.90
CA LEU A 21 -17.68 57.01 -11.59
C LEU A 21 -18.27 56.55 -10.24
N LEU A 22 -18.28 57.42 -9.23
CA LEU A 22 -18.96 57.17 -7.96
C LEU A 22 -20.48 57.08 -8.13
N SER A 23 -21.06 57.94 -8.99
CA SER A 23 -22.49 57.92 -9.30
C SER A 23 -22.89 56.66 -10.09
N LEU A 24 -22.03 56.18 -11.00
CA LEU A 24 -22.22 54.91 -11.70
C LEU A 24 -22.13 53.73 -10.73
N ARG A 25 -21.15 53.69 -9.82
CA ARG A 25 -21.08 52.65 -8.78
C ARG A 25 -22.29 52.68 -7.84
N TYR A 26 -22.82 53.86 -7.52
CA TYR A 26 -24.03 53.99 -6.70
C TYR A 26 -25.27 53.48 -7.45
N ARG A 27 -25.40 53.77 -8.75
CA ARG A 27 -26.50 53.25 -9.61
C ARG A 27 -26.39 51.76 -9.93
N SER A 28 -25.20 51.17 -9.86
CA SER A 28 -24.97 49.74 -10.03
C SER A 28 -25.11 48.94 -8.72
N SER A 29 -25.40 49.61 -7.60
CA SER A 29 -25.76 48.93 -6.35
C SER A 29 -27.19 48.40 -6.45
N PRO A 30 -27.46 47.11 -6.17
CA PRO A 30 -28.81 46.58 -6.19
C PRO A 30 -29.70 47.32 -5.18
N SER A 31 -30.91 47.67 -5.60
CA SER A 31 -31.98 48.16 -4.73
C SER A 31 -32.24 47.18 -3.58
N PRO A 32 -32.50 47.63 -2.34
CA PRO A 32 -32.89 46.73 -1.25
C PRO A 32 -34.28 46.17 -1.55
N GLN A 33 -34.32 44.94 -2.08
CA GLN A 33 -35.56 44.18 -2.16
C GLN A 33 -36.01 43.80 -0.74
N ARG A 34 -37.03 44.53 -0.30
CA ARG A 34 -38.29 44.05 0.27
C ARG A 34 -38.18 42.68 1.00
N VAL A 35 -38.25 42.75 2.33
CA VAL A 35 -38.48 41.64 3.27
C VAL A 35 -39.54 40.67 2.73
N PRO A 36 -39.21 39.38 2.59
CA PRO A 36 -40.15 38.29 2.78
C PRO A 36 -39.92 37.67 4.16
N ASP A 37 -41.03 37.43 4.84
CA ASP A 37 -41.10 36.71 6.11
C ASP A 37 -40.37 35.35 6.08
N THR A 38 -39.95 34.92 7.27
CA THR A 38 -39.47 33.58 7.68
C THR A 38 -38.00 33.23 7.36
N PRO A 39 -37.18 32.84 8.37
CA PRO A 39 -35.88 32.22 8.13
C PRO A 39 -36.14 30.79 7.63
N GLU A 40 -36.21 30.60 6.32
CA GLU A 40 -36.11 29.28 5.73
C GLU A 40 -34.71 28.77 6.03
N LEU A 41 -34.61 27.82 6.98
CA LEU A 41 -33.40 27.08 7.25
C LEU A 41 -32.85 26.59 5.91
N SER A 42 -31.64 27.02 5.55
CA SER A 42 -30.87 26.37 4.50
C SER A 42 -30.95 24.85 4.74
N PRO A 43 -31.28 24.03 3.73
CA PRO A 43 -31.34 22.59 3.93
C PRO A 43 -30.02 22.16 4.56
N PRO A 44 -30.04 21.37 5.65
CA PRO A 44 -28.82 20.92 6.28
C PRO A 44 -27.96 20.29 5.19
N SER A 45 -26.72 20.78 5.08
CA SER A 45 -25.71 20.19 4.20
C SER A 45 -25.83 18.68 4.29
N PRO A 46 -25.98 17.96 3.16
CA PRO A 46 -26.26 16.53 3.19
C PRO A 46 -25.25 15.87 4.14
N ARG A 47 -25.77 15.12 5.10
CA ARG A 47 -24.92 14.36 6.04
C ARG A 47 -23.88 13.63 5.18
N PRO A 48 -22.58 13.69 5.52
CA PRO A 48 -21.56 12.99 4.76
C PRO A 48 -22.03 11.56 4.53
N SER A 49 -22.02 11.11 3.28
CA SER A 49 -22.42 9.75 2.94
C SER A 49 -21.62 8.78 3.81
N GLU A 50 -22.33 7.80 4.39
CA GLU A 50 -21.71 6.77 5.19
C GLU A 50 -20.61 6.10 4.36
N LEU A 51 -19.43 5.93 4.96
CA LEU A 51 -18.29 5.33 4.28
C LEU A 51 -18.65 3.91 3.80
N GLN A 52 -18.47 3.63 2.53
CA GLN A 52 -18.66 2.30 1.95
C GLN A 52 -17.37 1.76 1.36
N LEU A 53 -17.37 0.48 0.96
CA LEU A 53 -16.16 -0.13 0.39
C LEU A 53 -15.72 0.55 -0.92
N HIS A 54 -16.66 1.01 -1.75
CA HIS A 54 -16.34 1.76 -2.98
C HIS A 54 -15.63 3.10 -2.75
N ASP A 55 -15.60 3.60 -1.51
CA ASP A 55 -14.85 4.80 -1.13
C ASP A 55 -13.35 4.50 -0.84
N VAL A 56 -12.94 3.22 -0.90
CA VAL A 56 -11.61 2.74 -0.54
C VAL A 56 -10.87 2.28 -1.79
N PHE A 57 -9.68 2.83 -2.00
CA PHE A 57 -8.70 2.42 -2.99
C PHE A 57 -7.68 1.49 -2.33
N ILE A 58 -7.61 0.25 -2.78
CA ILE A 58 -6.66 -0.74 -2.27
C ILE A 58 -5.57 -0.93 -3.32
N ALA A 59 -4.34 -0.58 -2.99
CA ALA A 59 -3.18 -0.81 -3.83
C ALA A 59 -2.44 -2.06 -3.36
N VAL A 60 -2.21 -2.99 -4.29
CA VAL A 60 -1.36 -4.17 -4.06
C VAL A 60 -0.08 -3.99 -4.87
N LYS A 61 1.06 -3.97 -4.19
CA LYS A 61 2.37 -3.90 -4.85
C LYS A 61 2.90 -5.30 -5.13
N THR A 62 3.34 -5.55 -6.35
CA THR A 62 3.95 -6.82 -6.75
C THR A 62 5.06 -6.60 -7.79
N THR A 63 5.63 -7.70 -8.27
CA THR A 63 6.62 -7.74 -9.34
C THR A 63 6.35 -8.94 -10.25
N GLN A 64 6.89 -8.90 -11.48
CA GLN A 64 6.79 -10.01 -12.44
C GLN A 64 7.11 -11.38 -11.83
N ALA A 65 8.14 -11.45 -10.98
CA ALA A 65 8.57 -12.69 -10.35
C ALA A 65 7.49 -13.34 -9.45
N PHE A 66 6.50 -12.57 -9.00
CA PHE A 66 5.47 -13.01 -8.06
C PHE A 66 4.04 -13.05 -8.63
N HIS A 67 3.87 -12.77 -9.93
CA HIS A 67 2.58 -12.88 -10.60
C HIS A 67 1.90 -14.24 -10.36
N HIS A 68 2.64 -15.34 -10.55
CA HIS A 68 2.11 -16.69 -10.34
C HIS A 68 2.20 -17.14 -8.88
N SER A 69 3.35 -16.94 -8.25
CA SER A 69 3.63 -17.56 -6.95
C SER A 69 2.89 -16.92 -5.78
N ARG A 70 2.48 -15.65 -5.90
CA ARG A 70 1.78 -14.90 -4.85
C ARG A 70 0.47 -14.30 -5.33
N LEU A 71 0.49 -13.53 -6.41
CA LEU A 71 -0.67 -12.74 -6.81
C LEU A 71 -1.87 -13.61 -7.21
N GLU A 72 -1.66 -14.74 -7.89
CA GLU A 72 -2.77 -15.67 -8.21
C GLU A 72 -3.57 -16.10 -6.98
N LEU A 73 -2.90 -16.36 -5.84
CA LEU A 73 -3.58 -16.71 -4.59
C LEU A 73 -4.45 -15.56 -4.11
N LEU A 74 -3.97 -14.32 -4.18
CA LEU A 74 -4.74 -13.14 -3.76
C LEU A 74 -5.97 -12.96 -4.65
N LEU A 75 -5.80 -13.09 -5.97
CA LEU A 75 -6.88 -13.00 -6.96
C LEU A 75 -7.96 -14.05 -6.74
N ASN A 76 -7.59 -15.24 -6.28
CA ASN A 76 -8.53 -16.33 -6.00
C ASN A 76 -9.14 -16.26 -4.58
N THR A 77 -8.69 -15.33 -3.74
CA THR A 77 -9.15 -15.19 -2.35
C THR A 77 -9.76 -13.82 -2.10
N TRP A 78 -9.08 -12.93 -1.38
CA TRP A 78 -9.69 -11.68 -0.90
C TRP A 78 -9.88 -10.64 -2.00
N VAL A 79 -9.03 -10.64 -3.04
CA VAL A 79 -9.16 -9.69 -4.16
C VAL A 79 -10.43 -10.00 -4.96
N SER A 80 -10.83 -11.27 -5.08
CA SER A 80 -12.09 -11.64 -5.74
C SER A 80 -13.32 -10.95 -5.12
N ARG A 81 -13.26 -10.63 -3.83
CA ARG A 81 -14.34 -9.99 -3.05
C ARG A 81 -14.30 -8.46 -3.10
N THR A 82 -13.20 -7.89 -3.58
CA THR A 82 -12.91 -6.44 -3.57
C THR A 82 -12.29 -5.95 -4.88
N ARG A 83 -12.57 -6.67 -5.99
CA ARG A 83 -11.93 -6.44 -7.29
C ARG A 83 -12.11 -5.00 -7.78
N GLU A 84 -13.30 -4.43 -7.58
CA GLU A 84 -13.61 -3.05 -7.98
C GLU A 84 -12.82 -1.99 -7.20
N GLN A 85 -12.32 -2.32 -6.01
CA GLN A 85 -11.54 -1.41 -5.17
C GLN A 85 -10.04 -1.66 -5.27
N THR A 86 -9.63 -2.80 -5.82
CA THR A 86 -8.24 -3.28 -5.78
C THR A 86 -7.54 -3.01 -7.09
N PHE A 87 -6.38 -2.36 -7.01
CA PHE A 87 -5.50 -2.05 -8.14
C PHE A 87 -4.14 -2.70 -7.88
N ILE A 88 -3.64 -3.45 -8.87
CA ILE A 88 -2.38 -4.20 -8.79
C ILE A 88 -1.31 -3.40 -9.51
N PHE A 89 -0.24 -3.04 -8.80
CA PHE A 89 0.89 -2.29 -9.35
C PHE A 89 2.07 -3.23 -9.55
N THR A 90 2.51 -3.38 -10.80
CA THR A 90 3.61 -4.28 -11.19
C THR A 90 4.62 -3.58 -12.09
N ASP A 91 5.75 -4.21 -12.35
CA ASP A 91 6.83 -3.72 -13.23
C ASP A 91 6.81 -4.33 -14.64
N SER A 92 5.92 -5.28 -14.90
CA SER A 92 5.91 -5.99 -16.18
C SER A 92 4.49 -6.37 -16.62
N PRO A 93 4.17 -6.33 -17.92
CA PRO A 93 2.88 -6.79 -18.42
C PRO A 93 2.72 -8.31 -18.27
N ASP A 94 1.47 -8.74 -18.15
CA ASP A 94 1.08 -10.14 -18.10
C ASP A 94 -0.30 -10.30 -18.73
N GLU A 95 -0.40 -11.03 -19.84
CA GLU A 95 -1.64 -11.15 -20.61
C GLU A 95 -2.76 -11.79 -19.78
N SER A 96 -2.43 -12.78 -18.96
CA SER A 96 -3.41 -13.49 -18.13
C SER A 96 -3.97 -12.60 -17.02
N LEU A 97 -3.11 -11.79 -16.39
CA LEU A 97 -3.54 -10.81 -15.40
C LEU A 97 -4.30 -9.67 -16.06
N GLN A 98 -3.87 -9.22 -17.25
CA GLN A 98 -4.52 -8.15 -18.00
C GLN A 98 -5.95 -8.52 -18.41
N GLU A 99 -6.19 -9.78 -18.81
CA GLU A 99 -7.53 -10.29 -19.09
C GLU A 99 -8.41 -10.31 -17.83
N ARG A 100 -7.86 -10.76 -16.69
CA ARG A 100 -8.59 -10.88 -15.42
C ARG A 100 -8.88 -9.54 -14.74
N LEU A 101 -7.95 -8.59 -14.82
CA LEU A 101 -8.00 -7.33 -14.06
C LEU A 101 -8.36 -6.12 -14.93
N GLY A 102 -8.14 -6.17 -16.24
CA GLY A 102 -8.39 -5.03 -17.13
C GLY A 102 -7.62 -3.80 -16.66
N SER A 103 -8.31 -2.67 -16.50
CA SER A 103 -7.72 -1.42 -16.02
C SER A 103 -7.23 -1.44 -14.56
N HIS A 104 -7.51 -2.51 -13.81
CA HIS A 104 -7.02 -2.69 -12.44
C HIS A 104 -5.59 -3.25 -12.39
N LEU A 105 -5.03 -3.72 -13.51
CA LEU A 105 -3.60 -4.02 -13.61
C LEU A 105 -2.85 -2.78 -14.09
N VAL A 106 -2.03 -2.19 -13.22
CA VAL A 106 -1.21 -1.01 -13.51
C VAL A 106 0.23 -1.45 -13.70
N VAL A 107 0.65 -1.55 -14.96
CA VAL A 107 2.05 -1.82 -15.31
C VAL A 107 2.83 -0.51 -15.25
N THR A 108 3.69 -0.40 -14.25
CA THR A 108 4.58 0.74 -14.01
C THR A 108 5.86 0.60 -14.83
N ASN A 109 6.51 1.72 -15.15
CA ASN A 109 7.86 1.71 -15.75
C ASN A 109 8.96 1.72 -14.67
N CYS A 110 8.68 1.16 -13.50
CA CYS A 110 9.61 1.06 -12.39
C CYS A 110 10.44 -0.22 -12.50
N SER A 111 11.61 -0.24 -11.84
CA SER A 111 12.44 -1.44 -11.80
C SER A 111 11.75 -2.62 -11.09
N ALA A 112 12.06 -3.84 -11.53
CA ALA A 112 11.64 -5.09 -10.89
C ALA A 112 12.48 -5.45 -9.65
N GLU A 113 13.54 -4.69 -9.37
CA GLU A 113 14.38 -4.89 -8.20
C GLU A 113 13.62 -4.59 -6.89
N HIS A 114 14.13 -5.18 -5.80
CA HIS A 114 13.69 -4.88 -4.44
C HIS A 114 14.56 -3.79 -3.78
N SER A 115 15.01 -2.80 -4.57
CA SER A 115 15.84 -1.69 -4.09
C SER A 115 14.99 -0.51 -3.61
N HIS A 116 15.53 0.33 -2.72
CA HIS A 116 14.81 1.50 -2.20
C HIS A 116 14.22 2.40 -3.32
N PRO A 117 14.94 2.72 -4.42
CA PRO A 117 14.38 3.52 -5.51
C PRO A 117 13.25 2.79 -6.26
N ALA A 118 13.38 1.48 -6.48
CA ALA A 118 12.38 0.68 -7.18
C ALA A 118 11.05 0.61 -6.42
N LEU A 119 11.12 0.35 -5.11
CA LEU A 119 9.95 0.35 -4.22
C LEU A 119 9.31 1.75 -4.13
N SER A 120 10.13 2.79 -4.00
CA SER A 120 9.66 4.18 -3.96
C SER A 120 8.95 4.58 -5.26
N CYS A 121 9.45 4.14 -6.41
CA CYS A 121 8.83 4.39 -7.71
C CYS A 121 7.42 3.77 -7.80
N LYS A 122 7.27 2.51 -7.36
CA LYS A 122 5.96 1.84 -7.33
C LYS A 122 5.00 2.51 -6.34
N MET A 123 5.48 2.87 -5.15
CA MET A 123 4.69 3.61 -4.16
C MET A 123 4.22 4.98 -4.69
N ALA A 124 5.06 5.69 -5.45
CA ALA A 124 4.67 6.93 -6.11
C ALA A 124 3.52 6.70 -7.11
N ALA A 125 3.60 5.62 -7.92
CA ALA A 125 2.54 5.25 -8.86
C ALA A 125 1.22 4.90 -8.15
N GLU A 126 1.29 4.16 -7.05
CA GLU A 126 0.13 3.86 -6.20
C GLU A 126 -0.54 5.13 -5.68
N PHE A 127 0.28 6.06 -5.17
CA PHE A 127 -0.19 7.31 -4.59
C PHE A 127 -0.84 8.22 -5.64
N ASP A 128 -0.22 8.37 -6.81
CA ASP A 128 -0.76 9.19 -7.90
C ASP A 128 -2.06 8.60 -8.48
N ALA A 129 -2.13 7.27 -8.63
CA ALA A 129 -3.35 6.58 -9.05
C ALA A 129 -4.49 6.79 -8.04
N PHE A 130 -4.18 6.71 -6.74
CA PHE A 130 -5.14 7.03 -5.70
C PHE A 130 -5.62 8.48 -5.76
N LEU A 131 -4.72 9.46 -5.88
CA LEU A 131 -5.10 10.85 -5.99
C LEU A 131 -6.05 11.08 -7.17
N THR A 132 -5.74 10.46 -8.31
CA THR A 132 -6.53 10.49 -9.55
C THR A 132 -7.90 9.83 -9.38
N SER A 133 -8.00 8.74 -8.62
CA SER A 133 -9.26 8.00 -8.41
C SER A 133 -10.37 8.83 -7.75
N GLY A 134 -10.01 9.88 -6.99
CA GLY A 134 -10.98 10.69 -6.25
C GLY A 134 -11.50 10.02 -4.95
N LEU A 135 -11.10 8.77 -4.67
CA LEU A 135 -11.60 8.00 -3.54
C LEU A 135 -11.15 8.56 -2.18
N ARG A 136 -11.88 8.21 -1.12
CA ARG A 136 -11.73 8.83 0.21
C ARG A 136 -10.60 8.22 1.03
N TRP A 137 -10.25 6.97 0.76
CA TRP A 137 -9.19 6.24 1.48
C TRP A 137 -8.26 5.53 0.53
N PHE A 138 -6.97 5.64 0.82
CA PHE A 138 -5.90 4.84 0.24
C PHE A 138 -5.50 3.79 1.25
N CYS A 139 -5.39 2.53 0.84
CA CYS A 139 -4.82 1.46 1.64
C CYS A 139 -3.77 0.71 0.81
N HIS A 140 -2.54 0.69 1.29
CA HIS A 140 -1.44 -0.07 0.70
C HIS A 140 -1.34 -1.43 1.37
N VAL A 141 -1.08 -2.48 0.58
CA VAL A 141 -0.68 -3.81 1.02
C VAL A 141 0.34 -4.41 0.03
N ASP A 142 1.18 -5.33 0.52
CA ASP A 142 2.10 -6.10 -0.32
C ASP A 142 1.44 -7.38 -0.86
N ASP A 143 2.06 -8.01 -1.86
CA ASP A 143 1.56 -9.24 -2.50
C ASP A 143 1.60 -10.51 -1.63
N ASP A 144 2.12 -10.40 -0.41
CA ASP A 144 2.07 -11.41 0.62
C ASP A 144 1.05 -11.06 1.72
N ASN A 145 0.19 -10.07 1.55
CA ASN A 145 -0.87 -9.80 2.52
C ASN A 145 -2.23 -10.40 2.13
N TYR A 146 -2.90 -11.01 3.11
CA TYR A 146 -4.35 -11.21 3.11
C TYR A 146 -5.02 -9.99 3.72
N LEU A 147 -6.00 -9.42 3.02
CA LEU A 147 -6.81 -8.30 3.51
C LEU A 147 -8.24 -8.74 3.83
N ASN A 148 -8.73 -8.40 5.02
CA ASN A 148 -10.13 -8.57 5.40
C ASN A 148 -10.90 -7.27 5.17
N PRO A 149 -11.68 -7.15 4.07
CA PRO A 149 -12.33 -5.90 3.71
C PRO A 149 -13.44 -5.48 4.68
N ARG A 150 -14.06 -6.45 5.39
CA ARG A 150 -15.10 -6.15 6.40
C ARG A 150 -14.47 -5.51 7.63
N ALA A 151 -13.38 -6.09 8.13
CA ALA A 151 -12.62 -5.52 9.25
C ALA A 151 -12.03 -4.16 8.87
N LEU A 152 -11.47 -4.03 7.66
CA LEU A 152 -10.96 -2.77 7.13
C LEU A 152 -12.04 -1.68 7.15
N LEU A 153 -13.19 -1.92 6.52
CA LEU A 153 -14.27 -0.92 6.46
C LEU A 153 -14.78 -0.56 7.87
N LYS A 154 -14.92 -1.55 8.76
CA LYS A 154 -15.30 -1.32 10.16
C LYS A 154 -14.31 -0.41 10.86
N LEU A 155 -13.01 -0.62 10.69
CA LEU A 155 -11.95 0.23 11.24
C LEU A 155 -12.03 1.65 10.67
N LEU A 156 -12.09 1.80 9.35
CA LEU A 156 -12.07 3.12 8.69
C LEU A 156 -13.28 3.99 9.09
N LYS A 157 -14.44 3.37 9.35
CA LYS A 157 -15.65 4.04 9.87
C LYS A 157 -15.47 4.65 11.26
N THR A 158 -14.49 4.19 12.05
CA THR A 158 -14.25 4.73 13.40
C THR A 158 -13.60 6.11 13.40
N PHE A 159 -12.96 6.50 12.29
CA PHE A 159 -12.22 7.76 12.23
C PHE A 159 -13.12 8.97 11.87
N PRO A 160 -12.93 10.12 12.54
CA PRO A 160 -13.62 11.35 12.17
C PRO A 160 -13.21 11.81 10.76
N GLN A 161 -14.19 12.09 9.91
CA GLN A 161 -13.99 12.57 8.53
C GLN A 161 -13.27 13.94 8.45
N THR A 162 -13.24 14.68 9.55
CA THR A 162 -12.62 16.01 9.64
C THR A 162 -11.12 15.96 9.96
N ARG A 163 -10.57 14.80 10.34
CA ARG A 163 -9.16 14.66 10.73
C ARG A 163 -8.32 14.13 9.57
N ASP A 164 -7.03 14.43 9.61
CA ASP A 164 -6.03 13.80 8.75
C ASP A 164 -5.66 12.46 9.41
N ILE A 165 -5.75 11.35 8.68
CA ILE A 165 -5.55 10.02 9.25
C ILE A 165 -4.49 9.27 8.46
N TYR A 166 -3.48 8.79 9.18
CA TYR A 166 -2.52 7.78 8.77
C TYR A 166 -2.56 6.68 9.83
N VAL A 167 -2.96 5.46 9.44
CA VAL A 167 -3.19 4.34 10.37
C VAL A 167 -2.48 3.09 9.87
N GLY A 168 -1.88 2.36 10.79
CA GLY A 168 -1.20 1.09 10.52
C GLY A 168 -0.45 0.58 11.73
N ARG A 169 0.33 -0.48 11.55
CA ARG A 169 1.17 -1.03 12.61
C ARG A 169 2.52 -0.30 12.65
N PRO A 170 2.93 0.30 13.79
CA PRO A 170 4.28 0.86 13.91
C PRO A 170 5.33 -0.24 13.74
N SER A 171 6.37 0.03 12.95
CA SER A 171 7.42 -0.95 12.65
C SER A 171 8.36 -1.25 13.81
N LEU A 172 8.67 -0.22 14.59
CA LEU A 172 9.57 -0.30 15.74
C LEU A 172 8.79 -0.06 17.03
N ASN A 173 9.41 -0.32 18.18
CA ASN A 173 8.90 0.06 19.49
C ASN A 173 9.28 1.51 19.90
N ARG A 174 9.94 2.23 18.99
CA ARG A 174 10.43 3.61 19.15
C ARG A 174 10.43 4.31 17.78
N PRO A 175 10.40 5.65 17.71
CA PRO A 175 10.56 6.34 16.44
C PRO A 175 11.93 6.01 15.82
N ILE A 176 11.98 5.91 14.48
CA ILE A 176 13.24 5.77 13.76
C ILE A 176 13.97 7.12 13.76
N HIS A 177 15.30 7.08 13.74
CA HIS A 177 16.13 8.26 13.55
C HIS A 177 16.65 8.29 12.12
N ALA A 178 16.58 9.45 11.48
CA ALA A 178 17.13 9.66 10.15
C ALA A 178 17.88 10.98 10.07
N SER A 179 18.79 11.05 9.10
CA SER A 179 19.52 12.27 8.77
C SER A 179 18.93 12.91 7.52
N GLU A 180 18.43 14.12 7.64
CA GLU A 180 17.95 14.92 6.52
C GLU A 180 19.02 15.95 6.12
N PRO A 181 19.57 15.83 4.89
CA PRO A 181 20.44 16.86 4.33
C PRO A 181 19.73 18.20 4.22
N GLN A 182 20.42 19.27 4.60
CA GLN A 182 19.98 20.65 4.49
C GLN A 182 20.94 21.47 3.61
N PRO A 183 20.49 22.65 3.11
CA PRO A 183 21.39 23.57 2.42
C PRO A 183 22.65 23.89 3.26
N HIS A 184 23.75 24.18 2.59
CA HIS A 184 25.06 24.52 3.19
C HIS A 184 25.72 23.35 3.95
N ASN A 185 25.56 22.12 3.45
CA ASN A 185 26.16 20.89 4.01
C ASN A 185 25.83 20.68 5.50
N ARG A 186 24.65 21.15 5.93
CA ARG A 186 24.13 20.88 7.26
C ARG A 186 23.27 19.63 7.20
N THR A 187 23.15 18.95 8.34
CA THR A 187 22.28 17.79 8.48
C THR A 187 21.36 18.04 9.67
N ARG A 188 20.06 17.76 9.48
CA ARG A 188 19.08 17.76 10.56
C ARG A 188 18.78 16.32 10.93
N LEU A 189 18.98 15.99 12.20
CA LEU A 189 18.46 14.75 12.75
C LEU A 189 16.94 14.87 12.89
N VAL A 190 16.23 13.90 12.34
CA VAL A 190 14.77 13.78 12.46
C VAL A 190 14.43 12.46 13.15
N GLN A 191 13.31 12.47 13.85
CA GLN A 191 12.75 11.28 14.51
C GLN A 191 11.26 11.20 14.19
N PHE A 192 10.78 10.02 13.83
CA PHE A 192 9.38 9.83 13.45
C PHE A 192 8.95 8.36 13.52
N TRP A 193 7.64 8.14 13.61
CA TRP A 193 7.03 6.83 13.44
C TRP A 193 6.62 6.60 11.99
N PHE A 194 6.59 5.34 11.58
CA PHE A 194 6.08 4.92 10.28
C PHE A 194 5.38 3.57 10.42
N ALA A 195 4.36 3.35 9.59
CA ALA A 195 3.65 2.08 9.52
C ALA A 195 4.47 1.09 8.68
N THR A 196 4.60 -0.16 9.14
CA THR A 196 5.26 -1.23 8.39
C THR A 196 4.57 -1.48 7.06
N GLY A 197 5.28 -1.33 5.94
CA GLY A 197 4.73 -1.57 4.60
C GLY A 197 4.08 -2.95 4.45
N GLY A 198 4.82 -4.00 4.81
CA GLY A 198 4.34 -5.39 4.75
C GLY A 198 3.30 -5.79 5.81
N ALA A 199 2.85 -4.87 6.65
CA ALA A 199 1.62 -5.04 7.43
C ALA A 199 0.41 -4.40 6.74
N GLY A 200 0.64 -3.53 5.76
CA GLY A 200 -0.33 -2.63 5.20
C GLY A 200 -0.62 -1.41 6.09
N PHE A 201 -1.07 -0.34 5.44
CA PHE A 201 -1.45 0.91 6.10
C PHE A 201 -2.51 1.65 5.29
N CYS A 202 -3.21 2.59 5.90
CA CYS A 202 -4.19 3.43 5.22
C CYS A 202 -4.01 4.92 5.50
N ILE A 203 -4.32 5.75 4.50
CA ILE A 203 -4.27 7.21 4.53
C ILE A 203 -5.58 7.74 3.96
N ASN A 204 -6.20 8.72 4.62
CA ASN A 204 -7.37 9.37 4.03
C ASN A 204 -6.99 10.42 2.99
N ARG A 205 -7.89 10.68 2.04
CA ARG A 205 -7.67 11.63 0.94
C ARG A 205 -7.25 13.00 1.43
N LYS A 206 -7.81 13.46 2.55
CA LYS A 206 -7.50 14.76 3.13
C LYS A 206 -6.00 14.89 3.47
N LEU A 207 -5.43 13.87 4.12
CA LEU A 207 -4.00 13.81 4.40
C LEU A 207 -3.19 13.64 3.12
N ALA A 208 -3.58 12.74 2.23
CA ALA A 208 -2.87 12.49 0.98
C ALA A 208 -2.72 13.76 0.11
N LEU A 209 -3.77 14.58 0.00
CA LEU A 209 -3.70 15.85 -0.73
C LEU A 209 -2.65 16.81 -0.14
N LYS A 210 -2.43 16.77 1.18
CA LYS A 210 -1.38 17.56 1.84
C LYS A 210 0.01 16.97 1.64
N MET A 211 0.12 15.65 1.47
CA MET A 211 1.38 14.97 1.18
C MET A 211 1.86 15.19 -0.26
N ALA A 212 0.97 15.57 -1.19
CA ALA A 212 1.28 15.71 -2.61
C ALA A 212 2.56 16.49 -2.96
N PRO A 213 2.94 17.60 -2.29
CA PRO A 213 4.20 18.30 -2.58
C PRO A 213 5.48 17.48 -2.34
N TRP A 214 5.39 16.38 -1.61
CA TRP A 214 6.51 15.45 -1.34
C TRP A 214 6.25 14.04 -1.85
N ALA A 215 5.03 13.71 -2.27
CA ALA A 215 4.61 12.34 -2.56
C ALA A 215 4.07 12.13 -3.98
N SER A 216 3.65 13.18 -4.68
CA SER A 216 3.06 13.04 -6.01
C SER A 216 4.12 13.21 -7.11
N GLY A 217 3.99 12.46 -8.21
CA GLY A 217 4.94 12.46 -9.31
C GLY A 217 6.34 11.98 -8.88
N SER A 218 7.39 12.65 -9.34
CA SER A 218 8.77 12.28 -8.98
C SER A 218 9.13 12.57 -7.53
N HIS A 219 8.35 13.42 -6.84
CA HIS A 219 8.71 13.92 -5.51
C HIS A 219 8.80 12.84 -4.45
N PHE A 220 8.06 11.74 -4.56
CA PHE A 220 8.18 10.63 -3.61
C PHE A 220 9.58 10.01 -3.65
N MET A 221 10.11 9.79 -4.86
CA MET A 221 11.46 9.26 -5.06
C MET A 221 12.52 10.27 -4.62
N ASP A 222 12.32 11.56 -4.91
CA ASP A 222 13.23 12.62 -4.45
C ASP A 222 13.27 12.68 -2.91
N THR A 223 12.11 12.53 -2.27
CA THR A 223 11.98 12.55 -0.81
C THR A 223 12.58 11.30 -0.18
N SER A 224 12.36 10.11 -0.75
CA SER A 224 12.97 8.88 -0.25
C SER A 224 14.49 8.90 -0.42
N ALA A 225 15.00 9.41 -1.54
CA ALA A 225 16.42 9.59 -1.78
C ALA A 225 17.06 10.60 -0.83
N LEU A 226 16.34 11.69 -0.48
CA LEU A 226 16.82 12.70 0.47
C LEU A 226 17.12 12.08 1.85
N ILE A 227 16.20 11.28 2.37
CA ILE A 227 16.34 10.66 3.70
C ILE A 227 17.04 9.30 3.67
N ARG A 228 17.24 8.73 2.47
CA ARG A 228 17.86 7.42 2.22
C ARG A 228 17.18 6.27 2.96
N LEU A 229 15.85 6.27 2.97
CA LEU A 229 15.03 5.26 3.63
C LEU A 229 14.05 4.60 2.64
N PRO A 230 13.51 3.42 2.99
CA PRO A 230 12.46 2.76 2.21
C PRO A 230 11.20 3.63 2.01
N ASP A 231 10.31 3.13 1.16
CA ASP A 231 9.04 3.76 0.81
C ASP A 231 8.10 3.92 2.01
N ASP A 232 7.95 2.91 2.86
CA ASP A 232 7.12 2.99 4.06
C ASP A 232 7.63 4.03 5.09
N CYS A 233 8.94 4.10 5.28
CA CYS A 233 9.61 5.12 6.06
C CYS A 233 9.40 6.51 5.46
N THR A 234 9.42 6.62 4.12
CA THR A 234 9.19 7.89 3.40
C THR A 234 7.77 8.40 3.63
N VAL A 235 6.77 7.52 3.64
CA VAL A 235 5.39 7.88 4.01
C VAL A 235 5.34 8.45 5.43
N GLY A 236 5.89 7.74 6.41
CA GLY A 236 5.93 8.22 7.80
C GLY A 236 6.68 9.53 7.97
N TYR A 237 7.81 9.69 7.28
CA TYR A 237 8.59 10.91 7.26
C TYR A 237 7.80 12.11 6.74
N ILE A 238 7.10 11.96 5.61
CA ILE A 238 6.27 13.05 5.05
C ILE A 238 5.18 13.41 6.06
N VAL A 239 4.48 12.42 6.63
CA VAL A 239 3.37 12.67 7.55
C VAL A 239 3.85 13.34 8.84
N GLU A 240 4.86 12.80 9.52
CA GLU A 240 5.27 13.32 10.83
C GLU A 240 6.23 14.51 10.74
N CYS A 241 7.22 14.46 9.85
CA CYS A 241 8.27 15.47 9.80
C CYS A 241 7.97 16.66 8.86
N LYS A 242 7.21 16.46 7.79
CA LYS A 242 6.83 17.56 6.87
C LYS A 242 5.48 18.18 7.23
N LEU A 243 4.52 17.36 7.65
CA LEU A 243 3.15 17.81 7.91
C LEU A 243 2.80 17.97 9.40
N GLY A 244 3.64 17.48 10.32
CA GLY A 244 3.34 17.51 11.76
C GLY A 244 2.15 16.63 12.14
N GLY A 245 1.83 15.62 11.34
CA GLY A 245 0.86 14.58 11.65
C GLY A 245 1.45 13.48 12.52
N HIS A 246 0.69 12.41 12.74
CA HIS A 246 1.11 11.26 13.53
C HIS A 246 0.59 9.96 12.95
N LEU A 247 1.38 8.89 13.07
CA LEU A 247 0.89 7.54 12.88
C LEU A 247 -0.09 7.16 13.99
N GLN A 248 -1.31 6.80 13.61
CA GLN A 248 -2.25 6.15 14.51
C GLN A 248 -1.97 4.64 14.57
N SER A 249 -1.32 4.21 15.65
CA SER A 249 -1.02 2.80 15.88
C SER A 249 -2.30 1.96 15.92
N CYS A 250 -2.32 0.88 15.14
CA CYS A 250 -3.44 -0.07 15.09
C CYS A 250 -2.92 -1.51 15.15
N PRO A 251 -3.37 -2.31 16.14
CA PRO A 251 -2.92 -3.70 16.33
C PRO A 251 -3.62 -4.69 15.39
N LEU A 252 -4.50 -4.23 14.50
CA LEU A 252 -5.25 -5.08 13.58
C LEU A 252 -4.51 -5.32 12.25
N PHE A 253 -3.39 -4.63 12.04
CA PHE A 253 -2.52 -4.83 10.90
C PHE A 253 -1.33 -5.68 11.32
N HIS A 254 -1.02 -6.72 10.54
CA HIS A 254 0.03 -7.68 10.88
C HIS A 254 0.98 -7.90 9.70
N SER A 255 2.27 -7.94 10.01
CA SER A 255 3.33 -8.31 9.05
C SER A 255 3.89 -9.69 9.34
N HIS A 256 4.63 -10.25 8.38
CA HIS A 256 5.41 -11.49 8.57
C HIS A 256 6.58 -11.33 9.56
N LEU A 257 6.86 -10.11 10.03
CA LEU A 257 7.90 -9.82 11.03
C LEU A 257 7.42 -10.06 12.47
N GLU A 258 6.15 -10.45 12.66
CA GLU A 258 5.53 -10.66 13.95
C GLU A 258 5.37 -12.14 14.31
N THR A 259 5.32 -12.44 15.62
CA THR A 259 5.01 -13.77 16.14
C THR A 259 3.49 -14.00 16.11
N LEU A 260 2.94 -14.34 14.94
CA LEU A 260 1.50 -14.53 14.73
C LEU A 260 0.91 -15.73 15.49
N GLN A 261 1.74 -16.61 16.04
CA GLN A 261 1.31 -17.74 16.88
C GLN A 261 0.58 -17.27 18.14
N LEU A 262 0.71 -15.99 18.50
CA LEU A 262 -0.02 -15.37 19.61
C LEU A 262 -1.45 -14.97 19.24
N LEU A 263 -1.81 -14.95 17.96
CA LEU A 263 -3.18 -14.65 17.51
C LEU A 263 -4.06 -15.87 17.67
N GLU A 264 -5.07 -15.76 18.52
CA GLU A 264 -6.06 -16.82 18.69
C GLU A 264 -6.99 -16.88 17.47
N ALA A 265 -7.45 -18.09 17.14
CA ALA A 265 -8.36 -18.30 16.01
C ALA A 265 -9.63 -17.43 16.08
N ALA A 266 -10.13 -17.15 17.29
CA ALA A 266 -11.28 -16.29 17.52
C ALA A 266 -11.02 -14.81 17.17
N GLN A 267 -9.77 -14.37 17.16
CA GLN A 267 -9.37 -12.99 16.85
C GLN A 267 -9.19 -12.77 15.34
N LEU A 268 -8.90 -13.84 14.57
CA LEU A 268 -8.64 -13.74 13.12
C LEU A 268 -9.70 -12.97 12.32
N PRO A 269 -11.02 -13.13 12.56
CA PRO A 269 -12.04 -12.40 11.81
C PRO A 269 -12.04 -10.88 12.05
N GLU A 270 -11.40 -10.41 13.12
CA GLU A 270 -11.30 -9.00 13.47
C GLU A 270 -10.06 -8.32 12.89
N GLN A 271 -9.07 -9.10 12.44
CA GLN A 271 -7.83 -8.56 11.90
C GLN A 271 -8.08 -7.95 10.51
N VAL A 272 -7.41 -6.84 10.23
CA VAL A 272 -7.52 -6.10 8.97
C VAL A 272 -6.61 -6.72 7.92
N SER A 273 -5.35 -6.97 8.26
CA SER A 273 -4.38 -7.60 7.38
C SER A 273 -3.60 -8.68 8.12
N LEU A 274 -3.24 -9.73 7.39
CA LEU A 274 -2.42 -10.83 7.87
C LEU A 274 -1.41 -11.19 6.78
N PRO A 275 -0.18 -11.58 7.10
CA PRO A 275 0.68 -12.25 6.12
C PRO A 275 0.10 -13.65 5.81
N PRO A 276 0.62 -14.38 4.80
CA PRO A 276 0.07 -15.67 4.44
C PRO A 276 0.37 -16.61 5.61
N LEU A 277 -0.68 -17.17 6.22
CA LEU A 277 -0.49 -18.16 7.27
C LEU A 277 0.08 -19.43 6.62
N SER A 278 1.33 -19.77 6.93
CA SER A 278 1.86 -21.10 6.64
C SER A 278 0.91 -22.14 7.23
N PRO A 279 0.54 -23.21 6.49
CA PRO A 279 -0.26 -24.29 7.07
C PRO A 279 0.50 -24.85 8.27
N LEU A 280 -0.04 -24.64 9.47
CA LEU A 280 0.54 -25.15 10.71
C LEU A 280 0.62 -26.69 10.62
N PRO A 281 1.79 -27.31 10.80
CA PRO A 281 1.89 -28.75 10.93
C PRO A 281 1.40 -29.12 12.33
N GLY A 282 0.11 -29.43 12.50
CA GLY A 282 -0.37 -29.82 13.84
C GLY A 282 -1.84 -30.11 14.04
N TYR A 283 -2.76 -29.76 13.12
CA TYR A 283 -4.17 -30.10 13.31
C TYR A 283 -4.47 -31.50 12.74
N SER A 284 -4.13 -32.53 13.51
CA SER A 284 -4.78 -33.84 13.40
C SER A 284 -6.24 -33.69 13.80
N LEU A 285 -7.12 -33.54 12.81
CA LEU A 285 -8.56 -33.72 13.00
C LEU A 285 -8.86 -35.22 13.03
N VAL A 286 -8.73 -35.84 14.21
CA VAL A 286 -9.43 -37.09 14.54
C VAL A 286 -10.30 -36.82 15.75
N PRO A 287 -11.63 -36.79 15.64
CA PRO A 287 -12.49 -36.87 16.81
C PRO A 287 -12.58 -38.33 17.25
N ALA A 288 -12.19 -38.60 18.48
CA ALA A 288 -12.66 -39.78 19.19
C ALA A 288 -14.18 -39.67 19.39
N ALA A 289 -14.89 -40.70 18.93
CA ALA A 289 -16.23 -41.16 19.30
C ALA A 289 -17.31 -40.15 19.73
N GLY A 290 -18.38 -40.08 18.92
CA GLY A 290 -19.76 -40.04 19.41
C GLY A 290 -20.33 -38.68 19.79
N GLY A 291 -20.90 -37.97 18.81
CA GLY A 291 -21.79 -36.83 19.07
C GLY A 291 -22.43 -36.36 17.76
N LEU A 292 -23.73 -36.58 17.60
CA LEU A 292 -24.53 -36.10 16.47
C LEU A 292 -25.07 -34.70 16.79
N MET A 293 -24.66 -33.65 16.05
CA MET A 293 -25.46 -32.41 15.93
C MET A 293 -25.25 -31.67 14.58
N ASN A 294 -26.39 -31.11 14.15
CA ASN A 294 -26.81 -30.45 12.91
C ASN A 294 -25.87 -29.49 12.13
N PRO A 295 -26.15 -29.30 10.81
CA PRO A 295 -25.43 -28.35 9.97
C PRO A 295 -26.14 -26.97 9.88
N GLU A 296 -25.41 -25.89 10.17
CA GLU A 296 -25.70 -24.52 9.68
C GLU A 296 -24.38 -23.70 9.62
N PRO A 297 -24.29 -22.67 8.77
CA PRO A 297 -23.12 -22.48 7.92
C PRO A 297 -22.26 -21.29 8.35
N LEU A 298 -21.06 -21.51 8.92
CA LEU A 298 -20.13 -20.40 9.21
C LEU A 298 -18.64 -20.79 9.27
N VAL A 299 -18.24 -21.87 8.60
CA VAL A 299 -16.83 -22.30 8.53
C VAL A 299 -16.34 -22.55 7.09
N LYS A 300 -17.14 -22.18 6.08
CA LYS A 300 -16.76 -22.37 4.67
C LYS A 300 -15.76 -21.33 4.15
N ASP A 301 -15.58 -20.21 4.84
CA ASP A 301 -14.79 -19.08 4.36
C ASP A 301 -13.27 -19.20 4.57
N TRP A 302 -12.81 -19.98 5.54
CA TRP A 302 -11.38 -20.14 5.86
C TRP A 302 -10.81 -21.46 5.38
N ALA A 303 -11.65 -22.49 5.31
CA ALA A 303 -11.25 -23.80 4.81
C ALA A 303 -10.79 -23.74 3.35
N GLU A 304 -11.35 -22.86 2.49
CA GLU A 304 -10.90 -22.71 1.10
C GLU A 304 -9.52 -22.04 0.97
N ALA A 305 -9.19 -21.08 1.83
CA ALA A 305 -7.85 -20.47 1.87
C ALA A 305 -6.78 -21.47 2.35
N LEU A 306 -7.12 -22.32 3.33
CA LEU A 306 -6.28 -23.43 3.78
C LEU A 306 -6.21 -24.61 2.78
N TRP A 307 -7.30 -24.90 2.04
CA TRP A 307 -7.34 -25.98 1.05
C TRP A 307 -6.60 -25.66 -0.25
N LEU A 308 -6.64 -24.41 -0.72
CA LEU A 308 -6.00 -24.03 -1.98
C LEU A 308 -4.47 -24.08 -1.93
N SER A 309 -3.87 -23.96 -0.73
CA SER A 309 -2.43 -24.19 -0.54
C SER A 309 -2.02 -25.66 -0.73
N LEU A 310 -2.92 -26.63 -0.53
CA LEU A 310 -2.65 -28.06 -0.76
C LEU A 310 -2.87 -28.46 -2.23
N ALA A 311 -3.81 -27.81 -2.93
CA ALA A 311 -4.09 -28.09 -4.33
C ALA A 311 -2.95 -27.67 -5.28
N SER A 312 -2.26 -26.56 -4.97
CA SER A 312 -1.14 -26.07 -5.81
C SER A 312 0.11 -26.97 -5.74
N GLN A 313 0.40 -27.59 -4.58
CA GLN A 313 1.52 -28.54 -4.46
C GLN A 313 1.19 -29.94 -5.00
N ALA A 314 -0.08 -30.34 -5.05
CA ALA A 314 -0.50 -31.61 -5.65
C ALA A 314 -0.44 -31.58 -7.19
N ALA A 315 -0.72 -30.43 -7.82
CA ALA A 315 -0.65 -30.28 -9.28
C ALA A 315 0.79 -30.33 -9.84
N LEU A 316 1.78 -29.85 -9.07
CA LEU A 316 3.20 -29.95 -9.42
C LEU A 316 3.79 -31.35 -9.19
N ARG A 317 3.23 -32.14 -8.26
CA ARG A 317 3.63 -33.55 -8.06
C ARG A 317 2.92 -34.53 -9.01
N ALA A 318 1.78 -34.16 -9.58
CA ALA A 318 1.02 -35.03 -10.49
C ALA A 318 1.56 -35.09 -11.94
N ARG A 319 2.53 -34.25 -12.33
CA ARG A 319 3.20 -34.34 -13.64
C ARG A 319 4.49 -35.18 -13.66
N GLY A 320 4.75 -35.92 -12.59
CA GLY A 320 5.94 -36.76 -12.46
C GLY A 320 5.62 -38.15 -11.89
N ARG A 321 4.72 -38.90 -12.53
CA ARG A 321 4.61 -40.38 -12.43
C ARG A 321 3.48 -40.87 -13.34
N SER A 322 3.84 -41.42 -14.49
CA SER A 322 3.00 -42.40 -15.18
C SER A 322 3.64 -43.77 -15.07
N SER A 323 2.76 -44.74 -14.85
CA SER A 323 3.00 -46.03 -14.26
C SER A 323 3.70 -47.03 -15.17
N VAL A 324 4.41 -47.93 -14.48
CA VAL A 324 4.82 -49.29 -14.85
C VAL A 324 3.75 -50.03 -15.66
N CYS A 325 4.17 -50.70 -16.75
CA CYS A 325 3.50 -51.87 -17.31
C CYS A 325 4.41 -53.10 -17.11
N VAL A 326 3.80 -54.18 -16.61
CA VAL A 326 4.37 -55.50 -16.33
C VAL A 326 4.30 -56.37 -17.59
N LEU A 327 5.38 -57.07 -17.96
CA LEU A 327 5.34 -58.43 -18.50
C LEU A 327 6.72 -59.09 -18.25
N GLY A 328 6.70 -60.29 -17.65
CA GLY A 328 7.90 -61.05 -17.32
C GLY A 328 8.38 -61.95 -18.46
N TRP A 329 9.67 -62.30 -18.43
CA TRP A 329 10.29 -63.60 -18.72
C TRP A 329 11.81 -63.43 -18.78
N GLY A 330 12.55 -64.48 -18.39
CA GLY A 330 13.84 -64.81 -19.01
C GLY A 330 15.11 -64.39 -18.27
N SER A 331 15.79 -65.40 -17.74
CA SER A 331 17.16 -65.42 -17.24
C SER A 331 18.19 -64.81 -18.21
N GLN A 332 19.21 -64.11 -17.68
CA GLN A 332 20.64 -64.46 -17.81
C GLN A 332 21.56 -63.35 -17.30
N SER A 333 22.56 -63.78 -16.53
CA SER A 333 23.77 -63.05 -16.16
C SER A 333 24.64 -62.80 -17.41
N LEU A 334 25.27 -61.63 -17.51
CA LEU A 334 26.62 -61.46 -18.05
C LEU A 334 27.16 -60.05 -17.76
N ALA A 335 28.39 -60.02 -17.28
CA ALA A 335 29.20 -58.85 -16.97
C ALA A 335 29.77 -58.17 -18.24
N GLY A 336 30.10 -56.88 -18.15
CA GLY A 336 30.95 -56.21 -19.15
C GLY A 336 31.00 -54.68 -19.01
N PRO A 337 32.18 -54.01 -19.05
CA PRO A 337 32.37 -52.62 -18.60
C PRO A 337 32.49 -51.59 -19.74
N LEU A 338 32.15 -50.33 -19.46
CA LEU A 338 32.46 -49.15 -20.31
C LEU A 338 32.79 -47.99 -19.35
N ARG A 339 34.05 -47.57 -19.19
CA ARG A 339 34.94 -46.77 -20.06
C ARG A 339 34.52 -45.28 -20.10
N ASN A 340 35.47 -44.46 -19.65
CA ASN A 340 35.53 -43.00 -19.61
C ASN A 340 35.06 -42.32 -20.89
N GLU A 341 34.39 -41.17 -20.72
CA GLU A 341 34.62 -39.98 -21.53
C GLU A 341 34.41 -38.71 -20.68
N GLN A 342 35.35 -37.78 -20.83
CA GLN A 342 35.48 -36.50 -20.12
C GLN A 342 34.46 -35.48 -20.66
N ALA A 343 33.91 -34.63 -19.78
CA ALA A 343 33.50 -33.28 -20.16
C ALA A 343 33.44 -32.33 -18.95
N GLN A 344 34.45 -31.47 -18.89
CA GLN A 344 34.46 -30.06 -18.44
C GLN A 344 33.95 -29.66 -17.05
N ASP A 345 34.94 -29.30 -16.22
CA ASP A 345 34.89 -28.35 -15.12
C ASP A 345 34.17 -27.04 -15.50
N GLN A 346 33.19 -26.66 -14.66
CA GLN A 346 33.04 -25.26 -14.25
C GLN A 346 32.87 -25.21 -12.73
N ASP A 347 33.93 -24.68 -12.14
CA ASP A 347 34.17 -24.44 -10.72
C ASP A 347 33.23 -23.33 -10.21
N TRP A 348 32.33 -23.65 -9.28
CA TRP A 348 31.67 -22.66 -8.42
C TRP A 348 32.06 -22.98 -6.98
N MET A 349 33.08 -22.25 -6.49
CA MET A 349 33.48 -22.26 -5.10
C MET A 349 32.30 -21.85 -4.20
N MET A 350 31.82 -22.84 -3.45
CA MET A 350 31.08 -22.65 -2.21
C MET A 350 31.99 -21.93 -1.20
N THR A 351 31.69 -20.68 -0.89
CA THR A 351 32.12 -20.08 0.38
C THR A 351 30.94 -20.13 1.35
N GLY A 352 31.07 -21.00 2.35
CA GLY A 352 30.16 -21.04 3.47
C GLY A 352 30.39 -19.86 4.41
N ALA A 353 29.30 -19.36 4.96
CA ALA A 353 29.25 -18.82 6.32
C ALA A 353 27.81 -18.98 6.81
N GLU A 354 27.58 -19.99 7.64
CA GLU A 354 26.46 -20.02 8.57
C GLU A 354 26.55 -18.79 9.47
N CYS A 355 25.47 -18.03 9.56
CA CYS A 355 25.27 -17.03 10.62
C CYS A 355 23.90 -17.29 11.24
N ILE A 356 23.90 -18.13 12.27
CA ILE A 356 22.85 -18.16 13.28
C ILE A 356 23.10 -16.94 14.18
N SER A 357 22.46 -15.82 13.85
CA SER A 357 22.28 -14.71 14.78
C SER A 357 21.08 -13.87 14.36
N SER A 358 20.28 -13.49 15.33
CA SER A 358 18.94 -12.91 15.20
C SER A 358 18.89 -11.56 14.46
N PRO A 359 17.81 -11.19 13.76
CA PRO A 359 17.84 -10.07 12.79
C PRO A 359 17.62 -8.66 13.37
N TRP A 360 17.51 -8.47 14.68
CA TRP A 360 16.90 -7.25 15.23
C TRP A 360 17.77 -5.98 15.24
N GLU A 361 19.05 -6.03 14.87
CA GLU A 361 19.93 -4.85 15.02
C GLU A 361 20.83 -4.50 13.81
N ALA A 362 20.85 -5.30 12.74
CA ALA A 362 21.86 -5.14 11.69
C ALA A 362 21.49 -4.21 10.52
N CYS A 363 20.22 -3.81 10.34
CA CYS A 363 19.83 -2.94 9.21
C CYS A 363 19.84 -1.43 9.52
N CYS A 364 20.28 -1.00 10.72
CA CYS A 364 20.23 0.41 11.13
C CYS A 364 21.53 0.91 11.76
N THR A 365 22.69 0.50 11.24
CA THR A 365 23.97 1.13 11.59
C THR A 365 24.55 1.86 10.39
N VAL A 366 24.52 3.20 10.45
CA VAL A 366 25.28 4.09 9.56
C VAL A 366 26.77 3.81 9.79
N GLN A 367 27.46 3.28 8.78
CA GLN A 367 28.92 3.23 8.80
C GLN A 367 29.49 4.61 8.43
N ASP A 368 30.11 5.24 9.42
CA ASP A 368 30.94 6.42 9.31
C ASP A 368 32.16 6.12 8.43
N TRP A 369 32.27 6.78 7.27
CA TRP A 369 33.50 6.76 6.48
C TRP A 369 34.43 7.87 6.97
N GLY A 370 35.32 7.52 7.91
CA GLY A 370 36.42 8.35 8.34
C GLY A 370 37.53 8.41 7.28
N HIS A 371 37.89 9.63 6.87
CA HIS A 371 39.09 9.93 6.09
C HIS A 371 40.37 9.50 6.83
N LYS A 372 41.20 8.69 6.18
CA LYS A 372 42.67 8.81 6.17
C LYS A 372 43.22 8.46 4.81
#